data_AF-A0A9K3HDZ0-F1
#
_entry.id   AF-A0A9K3HDZ0-F1
#
_cell.length_a   1.000
_cell.length_b   1.000
_cell.length_c   1.000
_cell.angle_alpha   90.00
_cell.angle_beta   90.00
_cell.angle_gamma   90.00
#
_symmetry.space_group_name_H-M   'P 1'
#
loop_
_entity.id
_entity.type
_entity.pdbx_description
1 polymer ?
#
loop_
_entity_poly.entity_id
_entity_poly.type
_entity_poly.pdbx_seq_one_letter_code
_entity_poly.pdbx_strand_id
1 'polypeptide(L)'
;MAPEWVFKLPITSKVDVYSYGVVVLEMITGRGPGGKKQGTGENGEIERGVVKWVRDRVRDGGNGSGSESWVDNVVSGSIRGEFEREMMENLVRIALKCAEDDMQV
;
A
#
# COMPACT_ATOMS: atom_id res chain seq x y z
N MET A 1 6.96 10.04 -2.50
CA MET A 1 7.07 10.73 -3.81
C MET A 1 7.26 9.67 -4.87
N ALA A 2 6.69 9.88 -6.06
CA ALA A 2 6.90 8.96 -7.17
C ALA A 2 8.40 8.91 -7.53
N PRO A 3 8.97 7.73 -7.84
CA PRO A 3 10.41 7.59 -8.07
C PRO A 3 10.92 8.43 -9.24
N GLU A 4 10.13 8.63 -10.30
CA GLU A 4 10.47 9.43 -11.46
C GLU A 4 10.78 10.90 -11.13
N TRP A 5 10.15 11.47 -10.08
CA TRP A 5 10.48 12.81 -9.58
C TRP A 5 11.86 12.87 -8.95
N VAL A 6 12.23 11.81 -8.22
CA VAL A 6 13.53 11.71 -7.54
C VAL A 6 14.65 11.48 -8.56
N PHE A 7 14.36 10.72 -9.63
CA PHE A 7 15.32 10.38 -10.67
C PHE A 7 15.38 11.39 -11.84
N LYS A 8 14.64 12.51 -11.77
CA LYS A 8 14.54 13.52 -12.85
C LYS A 8 14.15 12.92 -14.21
N LEU A 9 13.35 11.85 -14.18
CA LEU A 9 12.77 11.26 -15.38
C LEU A 9 11.61 12.14 -15.88
N PRO A 10 11.11 11.96 -17.12
CA PRO A 10 10.01 12.74 -17.64
C PRO A 10 8.82 12.74 -16.68
N ILE A 11 8.46 13.92 -16.18
CA ILE A 11 7.28 14.09 -15.34
C ILE A 11 6.07 13.94 -16.26
N THR A 12 5.35 12.84 -16.08
CA THR A 12 4.12 12.56 -16.80
C THR A 12 2.94 12.55 -15.84
N SER A 13 1.71 12.50 -16.37
CA SER A 13 0.49 12.33 -15.56
C SER A 13 0.48 11.04 -14.72
N LYS A 14 1.44 10.12 -14.90
CA LYS A 14 1.60 8.90 -14.08
C LYS A 14 1.98 9.22 -12.63
N VAL A 15 2.65 10.35 -12.38
CA VAL A 15 3.02 10.79 -11.03
C VAL A 15 1.78 10.98 -10.16
N ASP A 16 0.73 11.58 -10.74
CA ASP A 16 -0.53 11.82 -10.03
C ASP A 16 -1.23 10.50 -9.73
N VAL A 17 -1.17 9.53 -10.66
CA VAL A 17 -1.69 8.18 -10.47
C VAL A 17 -0.93 7.44 -9.37
N TYR A 18 0.39 7.53 -9.35
CA TYR A 18 1.22 6.94 -8.29
C TYR A 18 0.87 7.53 -6.93
N SER A 19 0.81 8.87 -6.85
CA SER A 19 0.48 9.59 -5.62
C SER A 19 -0.91 9.24 -5.12
N TYR A 20 -1.90 9.12 -6.02
CA TYR A 20 -3.23 8.62 -5.69
C TYR A 20 -3.18 7.21 -5.10
N GLY A 21 -2.44 6.28 -5.72
CA GLY A 21 -2.28 4.92 -5.23
C GLY A 21 -1.68 4.88 -3.81
N VAL A 22 -0.65 5.67 -3.54
CA VAL A 22 -0.04 5.79 -2.21
C VAL A 22 -1.06 6.30 -1.19
N VAL A 23 -1.76 7.40 -1.49
CA VAL A 23 -2.74 8.00 -0.56
C VAL A 23 -3.88 7.03 -0.23
N VAL A 24 -4.39 6.29 -1.22
CA VAL A 24 -5.40 5.25 -0.99
C VAL A 24 -4.86 4.16 -0.05
N LEU A 25 -3.62 3.72 -0.24
CA LEU A 25 -3.01 2.74 0.67
C LEU A 25 -2.78 3.30 2.08
N GLU A 26 -2.45 4.58 2.23
CA GLU A 26 -2.35 5.23 3.55
C GLU A 26 -3.70 5.23 4.27
N MET A 27 -4.79 5.56 3.57
CA MET A 27 -6.15 5.53 4.13
C MET A 27 -6.56 4.12 4.58
N ILE A 28 -6.27 3.11 3.76
CA ILE A 28 -6.63 1.72 4.07
C ILE A 28 -5.81 1.20 5.25
N THR A 29 -4.51 1.46 5.27
CA THR A 29 -3.57 0.86 6.24
C THR A 29 -3.42 1.66 7.53
N GLY A 30 -3.76 2.95 7.51
CA GLY A 30 -3.46 3.90 8.59
C GLY A 30 -1.95 4.11 8.80
N ARG A 31 -1.12 3.75 7.82
CA ARG A 31 0.34 3.93 7.84
C ARG A 31 0.70 5.15 7.01
N GLY A 32 1.74 5.87 7.42
CA GLY A 32 2.33 6.92 6.58
C GLY A 32 3.08 6.33 5.37
N PRO A 33 3.62 7.17 4.49
CA PRO A 33 4.16 6.72 3.20
C PRO A 33 5.43 5.88 3.37
N GLY A 34 6.17 6.09 4.46
CA GLY A 34 7.31 5.26 4.88
C GLY A 34 6.94 3.92 5.53
N GLY A 35 5.66 3.54 5.55
CA GLY A 35 5.16 2.28 6.11
C GLY A 35 5.05 2.25 7.64
N LYS A 36 5.43 3.33 8.33
CA LYS A 36 5.31 3.49 9.79
C LYS A 36 3.87 3.83 10.17
N LYS A 37 3.33 3.16 11.20
CA LYS A 37 2.09 3.61 11.86
C LYS A 37 2.40 4.86 12.67
N GLN A 38 1.57 5.91 12.55
CA GLN A 38 1.71 7.11 13.40
C GLN A 38 1.63 6.70 14.88
N GLY A 39 2.61 7.13 15.69
CA GLY A 39 2.64 6.88 17.13
C GLY A 39 3.30 5.58 17.60
N THR A 40 3.84 4.74 16.70
CA THR A 40 4.63 3.57 17.12
C THR A 40 6.12 3.93 17.10
N GLY A 41 6.77 3.89 18.27
CA GLY A 41 8.21 4.16 18.42
C GLY A 41 9.06 3.24 17.53
N GLU A 42 10.31 3.66 17.28
CA GLU A 42 11.30 3.07 16.37
C GLU A 42 11.60 1.58 16.65
N ASN A 43 10.67 0.70 16.32
CA ASN A 43 10.97 -0.70 16.13
C ASN A 43 11.51 -0.83 14.71
N GLY A 44 12.74 -1.31 14.58
CA GLY A 44 13.55 -1.40 13.36
C GLY A 44 13.00 -2.26 12.23
N GLU A 45 11.71 -2.12 11.89
CA GLU A 45 11.21 -2.42 10.56
C GLU A 45 11.96 -1.50 9.61
N ILE A 46 12.87 -2.08 8.81
CA ILE A 46 13.46 -1.46 7.61
C ILE A 46 12.37 -0.59 6.98
N GLU A 47 12.62 0.70 6.76
CA GLU A 47 11.66 1.66 6.21
C GLU A 47 11.20 1.20 4.82
N ARG A 48 10.23 0.27 4.81
CA ARG A 48 9.58 -0.26 3.63
C ARG A 48 8.39 0.65 3.42
N GLY A 49 8.43 1.46 2.36
CA GLY A 49 7.30 2.29 1.99
C GLY A 49 6.00 1.50 1.97
N VAL A 50 4.88 2.18 2.23
CA VAL A 50 3.56 1.54 2.43
C VAL A 50 3.21 0.56 1.29
N VAL A 51 3.57 0.89 0.04
CA VAL A 51 3.40 0.04 -1.14
C VAL A 51 4.08 -1.32 -0.99
N LYS A 52 5.36 -1.33 -0.57
CA LYS A 52 6.14 -2.57 -0.39
C LYS A 52 5.58 -3.39 0.77
N TRP A 53 5.22 -2.72 1.86
CA TRP A 53 4.62 -3.40 3.01
C TRP A 53 3.30 -4.09 2.66
N VAL A 54 2.40 -3.41 1.93
CA VAL A 54 1.13 -3.99 1.48
C VAL A 54 1.40 -5.17 0.54
N ARG A 55 2.31 -5.01 -0.44
CA ARG A 55 2.66 -6.08 -1.38
C ARG A 55 3.17 -7.35 -0.69
N ASP A 56 4.01 -7.20 0.33
CA ASP A 56 4.50 -8.34 1.13
C ASP A 56 3.33 -9.04 1.85
N ARG A 57 2.39 -8.28 2.45
CA ARG A 57 1.22 -8.85 3.14
C ARG A 57 0.23 -9.55 2.20
N VAL A 58 0.01 -9.02 1.00
CA VAL A 58 -0.82 -9.68 -0.02
C VAL A 58 -0.19 -11.01 -0.44
N ARG A 59 1.14 -11.05 -0.64
CA ARG A 59 1.85 -12.27 -1.03
C ARG A 59 1.85 -13.32 0.08
N ASP A 60 2.13 -12.92 1.32
CA ASP A 60 2.24 -13.85 2.46
C ASP A 60 0.87 -14.47 2.81
N GLY A 61 -0.21 -13.70 2.67
CA GLY A 61 -1.57 -14.19 2.93
C GLY A 61 -2.16 -15.06 1.81
N GLY A 62 -1.53 -15.16 0.64
CA GLY A 62 -1.93 -16.07 -0.44
C GLY A 62 -1.54 -17.53 -0.22
N ASN A 63 -0.65 -17.81 0.73
CA ASN A 63 -0.10 -19.15 1.00
C ASN A 63 -0.68 -19.84 2.25
N GLY A 64 -1.57 -19.16 3.00
CA GLY A 64 -2.16 -19.69 4.23
C GLY A 64 -3.51 -20.38 3.99
N SER A 65 -3.65 -21.62 4.45
CA SER A 65 -4.90 -22.41 4.42
C SER A 65 -5.99 -21.92 5.42
N GLY A 66 -5.84 -20.71 5.96
CA GLY A 66 -6.66 -20.18 7.05
C GLY A 66 -7.79 -19.26 6.56
N SER A 67 -8.92 -19.32 7.26
CA SER A 67 -10.13 -18.52 6.99
C SER A 67 -9.96 -17.00 7.17
N GLU A 68 -8.78 -16.50 7.53
CA GLU A 68 -8.49 -15.07 7.65
C GLU A 68 -7.99 -14.52 6.30
N SER A 69 -8.79 -13.64 5.68
CA SER A 69 -8.37 -12.94 4.46
C SER A 69 -7.21 -12.00 4.78
N TRP A 70 -6.19 -11.99 3.93
CA TRP A 70 -5.03 -11.08 4.02
C TRP A 70 -5.43 -9.61 4.15
N VAL A 71 -6.63 -9.24 3.69
CA VAL A 71 -7.22 -7.90 3.82
C VAL A 71 -7.26 -7.45 5.27
N ASP A 72 -7.66 -8.34 6.18
CA ASP A 72 -7.76 -8.01 7.60
C ASP A 72 -6.40 -7.71 8.23
N ASN A 73 -5.31 -8.16 7.62
CA ASN A 73 -3.95 -7.87 8.02
C ASN A 73 -3.40 -6.55 7.42
N VAL A 74 -4.02 -6.06 6.34
CA VAL A 74 -3.64 -4.82 5.66
C VAL A 74 -4.42 -3.63 6.21
N VAL A 75 -5.71 -3.83 6.47
CA VAL A 75 -6.64 -2.77 6.88
C VAL A 75 -6.35 -2.28 8.30
N SER A 76 -6.41 -0.97 8.50
CA SER A 76 -6.30 -0.33 9.81
C SER A 76 -7.40 -0.84 10.76
N GLY A 77 -7.06 -1.00 12.04
CA GLY A 77 -8.02 -1.41 13.06
C GLY A 77 -9.22 -0.47 13.19
N SER A 78 -9.11 0.79 12.74
CA SER A 78 -10.20 1.78 12.80
C SER A 78 -11.34 1.53 11.82
N ILE A 79 -11.10 0.79 10.73
CA ILE A 79 -12.11 0.52 9.69
C ILE A 79 -12.36 -1.00 9.53
N ARG A 80 -11.84 -1.81 10.46
CA ARG A 80 -11.92 -3.28 10.38
C ARG A 80 -13.36 -3.74 10.56
N GLY A 81 -13.91 -4.44 9.57
CA GLY A 81 -15.29 -4.96 9.59
C GLY A 81 -16.37 -3.99 9.12
N GLU A 82 -16.01 -2.76 8.75
CA GLU A 82 -16.95 -1.74 8.22
C GLU A 82 -16.98 -1.69 6.68
N PHE A 83 -16.46 -2.71 6.01
CA PHE A 83 -16.34 -2.74 4.55
C PHE A 83 -16.76 -4.09 3.96
N GLU A 84 -17.23 -4.04 2.71
CA GLU A 84 -17.40 -5.23 1.90
C GLU A 84 -16.03 -5.78 1.48
N ARG A 85 -15.76 -7.04 1.81
CA ARG A 85 -14.43 -7.65 1.65
C ARG A 85 -13.95 -7.63 0.21
N GLU A 86 -14.79 -8.02 -0.74
CA GLU A 86 -14.43 -8.05 -2.16
C GLU A 86 -14.10 -6.65 -2.71
N MET A 87 -14.89 -5.64 -2.31
CA MET A 87 -14.63 -4.26 -2.66
C MET A 87 -13.27 -3.79 -2.12
N MET A 88 -12.93 -4.14 -0.87
CA MET A 88 -11.63 -3.79 -0.28
C MET A 88 -10.47 -4.50 -0.96
N GLU A 89 -10.62 -5.78 -1.31
CA GLU A 89 -9.62 -6.52 -2.09
C GLU A 89 -9.35 -5.84 -3.43
N ASN A 90 -10.42 -5.46 -4.14
CA ASN A 90 -10.32 -4.77 -5.41
C ASN A 90 -9.68 -3.39 -5.26
N LEU A 91 -10.05 -2.63 -4.23
CA LEU A 91 -9.49 -1.32 -3.96
C LEU A 91 -7.98 -1.39 -3.69
N VAL A 92 -7.53 -2.33 -2.86
CA VAL A 92 -6.10 -2.54 -2.60
C VAL A 92 -5.36 -2.94 -3.87
N ARG A 93 -5.94 -3.83 -4.70
CA ARG A 93 -5.34 -4.23 -5.98
C ARG A 93 -5.19 -3.06 -6.95
N ILE A 94 -6.22 -2.22 -7.06
CA ILE A 94 -6.18 -1.00 -7.90
C ILE A 94 -5.12 -0.05 -7.37
N ALA A 95 -5.09 0.21 -6.06
CA ALA A 95 -4.13 1.11 -5.44
C ALA A 95 -2.68 0.63 -5.63
N LEU A 96 -2.43 -0.68 -5.53
CA LEU A 96 -1.14 -1.28 -5.82
C LEU A 96 -0.71 -1.09 -7.28
N LYS A 97 -1.62 -1.25 -8.24
CA LYS A 97 -1.36 -0.99 -9.67
C LYS A 97 -1.12 0.50 -9.96
N CYS A 98 -1.86 1.38 -9.29
CA CYS A 98 -1.63 2.82 -9.38
C CYS A 98 -0.21 3.18 -8.90
N ALA A 99 0.25 2.53 -7.81
CA ALA A 99 1.57 2.72 -7.21
C ALA A 99 2.65 1.74 -7.75
N GLU A 100 2.47 1.19 -8.96
CA GLU A 100 3.55 0.49 -9.66
C GLU A 100 4.54 1.49 -10.24
N ASP A 101 5.82 1.19 -10.07
CA ASP A 101 6.92 1.96 -10.64
C ASP A 101 6.95 1.70 -12.16
N ASP A 102 6.32 2.58 -12.94
CA ASP A 102 6.48 2.59 -14.40
C ASP A 102 7.78 3.32 -14.75
N MET A 103 8.92 2.73 -14.40
CA MET A 103 10.19 3.08 -15.04
C MET A 103 10.23 2.42 -16.42
N GLN A 104 9.38 2.88 -17.34
CA GLN A 104 9.56 2.59 -18.76
C GLN A 104 10.82 3.33 -19.22
N VAL A 105 11.91 2.57 -19.28
CA VAL A 105 13.19 2.96 -19.90
C VAL A 105 13.04 2.86 -21.41
#